data_AF-A0A7W1EAM0-F1
#
_entry.id   AF-A0A7W1EAM0-F1
#
_cell.length_a   1.000
_cell.length_b   1.000
_cell.length_c   1.000
_cell.angle_alpha   90.00
_cell.angle_beta   90.00
_cell.angle_gamma   90.00
#
_symmetry.space_group_name_H-M   'P 1'
#
loop_
_entity.id
_entity.type
_entity.pdbx_description
1 polymer ?
#
loop_
_entity_poly.entity_id
_entity_poly.type
_entity_poly.pdbx_seq_one_letter_code
_entity_poly.pdbx_strand_id
1 'polypeptide(L)'
;MRRRHEADPAEVLEKYGDATFADPVNNKYPIDTPGRIKAAWSYIHQPRNAEKYSEVEVGEIKLRIQQAAETRQVALPDPDEFVELMDRVRKKSR
;
A
#
# COMPACT_ATOMS: atom_id res chain seq x y z
N MET A 1 -2.42 13.32 -33.21
CA MET A 1 -3.16 12.07 -32.95
C MET A 1 -3.68 12.09 -31.52
N ARG A 2 -4.75 11.33 -31.26
CA ARG A 2 -5.80 11.58 -30.24
C ARG A 2 -5.29 11.64 -28.79
N ARG A 3 -5.83 12.63 -28.07
CA ARG A 3 -5.80 12.79 -26.61
C ARG A 3 -6.13 11.45 -25.94
N ARG A 4 -5.30 11.04 -24.98
CA ARG A 4 -5.68 9.98 -24.03
C ARG A 4 -7.03 10.39 -23.45
N HIS A 5 -8.04 9.57 -23.65
CA HIS A 5 -9.33 9.74 -23.00
C HIS A 5 -9.05 9.58 -21.50
N GLU A 6 -8.96 10.69 -20.77
CA GLU A 6 -8.94 10.68 -19.32
C GLU A 6 -10.17 9.90 -18.88
N ALA A 7 -9.94 8.69 -18.36
CA ALA A 7 -10.97 7.99 -17.63
C ALA A 7 -11.29 8.86 -16.42
N ASP A 8 -12.56 9.24 -16.28
CA ASP A 8 -13.04 10.04 -15.18
C ASP A 8 -12.72 9.29 -13.87
N PRO A 9 -11.80 9.79 -13.01
CA PRO A 9 -11.30 9.02 -11.87
C PRO A 9 -12.40 8.67 -10.85
N ALA A 10 -13.54 9.36 -10.90
CA ALA A 10 -14.71 9.08 -10.07
C ALA A 10 -15.46 7.79 -10.46
N GLU A 11 -15.48 7.42 -11.75
CA GLU A 11 -16.24 6.26 -12.25
C GLU A 11 -15.47 4.93 -12.09
N VAL A 12 -14.15 5.03 -11.98
CA VAL A 12 -13.26 3.89 -11.73
C VAL A 12 -13.45 3.40 -10.28
N LEU A 13 -13.60 4.31 -9.31
CA LEU A 13 -13.66 3.95 -7.88
C LEU A 13 -14.90 3.13 -7.49
N GLU A 14 -16.03 3.31 -8.18
CA GLU A 14 -17.29 2.61 -7.86
C GLU A 14 -17.28 1.13 -8.29
N LYS A 15 -16.34 0.74 -9.17
CA LYS A 15 -16.27 -0.61 -9.76
C LYS A 15 -15.11 -1.48 -9.27
N TYR A 16 -14.08 -0.90 -8.63
CA TYR A 16 -12.90 -1.63 -8.14
C TYR A 16 -12.88 -1.84 -6.61
N GLY A 17 -14.06 -1.91 -5.99
CA GLY A 17 -14.21 -2.62 -4.73
C GLY A 17 -14.01 -4.13 -4.95
N ASP A 18 -12.77 -4.61 -4.79
CA ASP A 18 -12.36 -5.97 -4.34
C ASP A 18 -10.98 -6.39 -4.89
N ALA A 19 -9.96 -5.56 -4.69
CA ALA A 19 -8.66 -6.14 -4.43
C ALA A 19 -8.57 -6.30 -2.91
N THR A 20 -8.88 -7.47 -2.36
CA THR A 20 -8.71 -7.76 -0.91
C THR A 20 -7.24 -7.63 -0.49
N PHE A 21 -6.33 -7.60 -1.49
CA PHE A 21 -4.89 -7.53 -1.41
C PHE A 21 -4.34 -6.40 -2.31
N ALA A 22 -3.37 -5.63 -1.84
CA ALA A 22 -2.71 -4.61 -2.66
C ALA A 22 -1.77 -5.22 -3.72
N ASP A 23 -1.35 -6.46 -3.52
CA ASP A 23 -0.69 -7.29 -4.53
C ASP A 23 -1.62 -8.46 -4.88
N PRO A 24 -2.44 -8.34 -5.95
CA PRO A 24 -3.36 -9.38 -6.36
C PRO A 24 -2.66 -10.59 -7.00
N VAL A 25 -1.43 -10.42 -7.49
CA VAL A 25 -0.69 -11.50 -8.16
C VAL A 25 -0.16 -12.49 -7.13
N ASN A 26 0.40 -11.99 -6.03
CA ASN A 26 0.93 -12.84 -4.97
C ASN A 26 -0.01 -12.99 -3.76
N ASN A 27 -1.23 -12.43 -3.83
CA ASN A 27 -2.18 -12.36 -2.71
C ASN A 27 -1.53 -11.83 -1.42
N LYS A 28 -0.74 -10.75 -1.56
CA LYS A 28 -0.01 -10.12 -0.45
C LYS A 28 -0.59 -8.77 -0.11
N TYR A 29 -0.32 -8.33 1.13
CA TYR A 29 -0.74 -7.04 1.65
C TYR A 29 -2.26 -6.90 1.69
N PRO A 30 -2.95 -7.64 2.58
CA PRO A 30 -4.40 -7.52 2.68
C PRO A 30 -4.82 -6.11 3.09
N ILE A 31 -5.87 -5.60 2.44
CA ILE A 31 -6.37 -4.22 2.58
C ILE A 31 -7.88 -4.18 2.85
N ASP A 32 -8.42 -5.28 3.38
CA ASP A 32 -9.82 -5.47 3.72
C ASP A 32 -10.25 -4.80 5.04
N THR A 33 -9.35 -4.78 6.02
CA THR A 33 -9.60 -4.19 7.36
C THR A 33 -8.62 -3.05 7.66
N PRO A 34 -9.01 -2.07 8.49
CA PRO A 34 -8.12 -0.98 8.89
C PRO A 34 -6.79 -1.44 9.50
N GLY A 35 -6.81 -2.51 10.30
CA GLY A 35 -5.59 -3.09 10.88
C GLY A 35 -4.67 -3.69 9.81
N ARG A 36 -5.25 -4.40 8.83
CA ARG A 36 -4.49 -5.00 7.73
C ARG A 36 -3.93 -3.97 6.77
N ILE A 37 -4.67 -2.89 6.50
CA ILE A 37 -4.19 -1.73 5.72
C ILE A 37 -2.94 -1.11 6.34
N LYS A 38 -2.98 -0.81 7.66
CA LYS A 38 -1.82 -0.26 8.37
C LYS A 38 -0.64 -1.23 8.35
N ALA A 39 -0.89 -2.52 8.59
CA ALA A 39 0.16 -3.54 8.53
C ALA A 39 0.76 -3.66 7.12
N ALA A 40 -0.07 -3.65 6.09
CA ALA A 40 0.35 -3.71 4.70
C ALA A 40 1.26 -2.52 4.36
N TRP A 41 0.84 -1.31 4.73
CA TRP A 41 1.62 -0.08 4.57
C TRP A 41 2.99 -0.18 5.25
N SER A 42 3.01 -0.65 6.50
CA SER A 42 4.22 -0.89 7.27
C SER A 42 5.13 -1.96 6.64
N TYR A 43 4.57 -3.02 6.06
CA TYR A 43 5.36 -4.12 5.50
C TYR A 43 5.98 -3.79 4.14
N ILE A 44 5.31 -3.02 3.28
CA ILE A 44 5.86 -2.65 1.97
C ILE A 44 7.02 -1.64 2.10
N HIS A 45 7.07 -0.87 3.19
CA HIS A 45 8.19 0.04 3.49
C HIS A 45 9.40 -0.65 4.15
N GLN A 46 9.30 -1.93 4.50
CA GLN A 46 10.45 -2.66 5.00
C GLN A 46 11.36 -3.07 3.83
N PRO A 47 12.67 -2.75 3.85
CA PRO A 47 13.58 -3.02 2.74
C PRO A 47 13.52 -4.48 2.27
N ARG A 48 13.60 -5.45 3.19
CA ARG A 48 13.53 -6.90 2.91
C ARG A 48 12.29 -7.37 2.12
N ASN A 49 11.21 -6.60 2.20
CA ASN A 49 9.96 -6.90 1.52
C ASN A 49 9.89 -6.13 0.20
N ALA A 50 10.27 -4.84 0.21
CA ALA A 50 10.35 -4.01 -0.99
C ALA A 50 11.33 -4.56 -2.03
N GLU A 51 12.48 -5.08 -1.60
CA GLU A 51 13.53 -5.67 -2.46
C GLU A 51 13.05 -6.87 -3.30
N LYS A 52 11.88 -7.44 -2.98
CA LYS A 52 11.28 -8.55 -3.74
C LYS A 52 10.48 -8.08 -4.95
N TYR A 53 10.29 -6.77 -5.09
CA TYR A 53 9.47 -6.13 -6.09
C TYR A 53 10.32 -5.11 -6.84
N SER A 54 9.95 -4.84 -8.09
CA SER A 54 10.47 -3.69 -8.81
C SER A 54 9.94 -2.39 -8.22
N GLU A 55 10.63 -1.26 -8.47
CA GLU A 55 10.18 0.06 -8.00
C GLU A 55 8.76 0.40 -8.49
N VAL A 56 8.41 -0.06 -9.70
CA VAL A 56 7.08 0.10 -10.29
C VAL A 56 6.04 -0.68 -9.49
N GLU A 57 6.29 -1.96 -9.18
CA GLU A 57 5.39 -2.79 -8.40
C GLU A 57 5.21 -2.27 -6.97
N VAL A 58 6.31 -1.80 -6.34
CA VAL A 58 6.24 -1.14 -5.02
C VAL A 58 5.34 0.08 -5.08
N GLY A 59 5.45 0.90 -6.14
CA GLY A 59 4.59 2.05 -6.37
C GLY A 59 3.11 1.68 -6.50
N GLU A 60 2.80 0.64 -7.29
CA GLU A 60 1.42 0.16 -7.45
C GLU A 60 0.82 -0.38 -6.14
N ILE A 61 1.58 -1.17 -5.39
CA ILE A 61 1.15 -1.73 -4.11
C ILE A 61 0.87 -0.59 -3.12
N LYS A 62 1.76 0.40 -3.03
CA LYS A 62 1.56 1.58 -2.17
C LYS A 62 0.32 2.39 -2.58
N LEU A 63 0.08 2.56 -3.87
CA LEU A 63 -1.10 3.29 -4.36
C LEU A 63 -2.40 2.58 -3.94
N ARG A 64 -2.47 1.26 -4.12
CA ARG A 64 -3.65 0.46 -3.72
C ARG A 64 -3.89 0.49 -2.21
N ILE A 65 -2.83 0.46 -1.39
CA ILE A 65 -2.96 0.58 0.08
C ILE A 65 -3.50 1.95 0.47
N GLN A 66 -3.03 3.04 -0.16
CA GLN A 66 -3.53 4.40 0.09
C GLN A 66 -5.00 4.54 -0.27
N GLN A 67 -5.40 4.07 -1.46
CA GLN A 67 -6.80 4.09 -1.88
C GLN A 67 -7.72 3.32 -0.91
N ALA A 68 -7.27 2.16 -0.43
CA ALA A 68 -8.02 1.39 0.55
C ALA A 68 -8.12 2.11 1.90
N ALA A 69 -7.08 2.82 2.30
CA ALA A 69 -7.07 3.64 3.49
C ALA A 69 -8.03 4.83 3.37
N GLU A 70 -8.02 5.55 2.26
CA GLU A 70 -8.94 6.66 1.97
C GLU A 70 -10.40 6.20 1.97
N THR A 71 -10.69 5.12 1.25
CA THR A 71 -12.03 4.53 1.16
C THR A 71 -12.60 4.17 2.53
N ARG A 72 -11.75 3.70 3.44
CA ARG A 72 -12.13 3.28 4.80
C ARG A 72 -11.85 4.34 5.87
N GLN A 73 -11.43 5.54 5.46
CA GLN A 73 -11.07 6.65 6.35
C GLN A 73 -10.03 6.26 7.43
N VAL A 74 -9.04 5.47 7.04
CA VAL A 74 -7.97 4.97 7.90
C VAL A 74 -6.76 5.90 7.80
N ALA A 75 -6.34 6.47 8.93
CA ALA A 75 -5.07 7.19 9.00
C ALA A 75 -3.89 6.21 8.84
N LEU A 76 -3.10 6.41 7.78
CA LEU A 76 -1.83 5.72 7.59
C LEU A 76 -0.75 6.45 8.41
N PRO A 77 0.09 5.71 9.16
CA PRO A 77 1.24 6.30 9.81
C PRO A 77 2.25 6.77 8.76
N ASP A 78 3.06 7.77 9.12
CA ASP A 78 4.15 8.23 8.26
C ASP A 78 5.11 7.05 7.99
N PRO A 79 5.44 6.78 6.72
CA PRO A 79 6.33 5.68 6.37
C PRO A 79 7.71 5.76 7.03
N ASP A 80 8.27 6.96 7.12
CA ASP A 80 9.60 7.20 7.64
C ASP A 80 9.61 7.02 9.16
N GLU A 81 8.59 7.52 9.87
CA GLU A 81 8.41 7.25 11.31
C GLU A 81 8.34 5.75 11.61
N PHE A 82 7.66 4.97 10.75
CA PHE A 82 7.56 3.53 10.96
C PHE A 82 8.88 2.80 10.72
N VAL A 83 9.62 3.18 9.67
CA VAL A 83 10.95 2.61 9.38
C VAL A 83 11.90 2.93 10.53
N GLU A 84 11.91 4.18 11.01
CA GLU A 84 12.70 4.60 12.17
C GLU A 84 12.31 3.83 13.44
N LEU A 85 11.01 3.63 13.70
CA LEU A 85 10.53 2.84 14.83
C LEU A 85 11.06 1.40 14.78
N MET A 86 10.98 0.75 13.61
CA MET A 86 11.44 -0.62 13.44
C MET A 86 12.96 -0.73 13.56
N ASP A 87 13.70 0.25 13.04
CA ASP A 87 15.15 0.33 13.21
C ASP A 87 15.55 0.54 14.67
N ARG A 88 14.79 1.34 15.42
CA ARG A 88 14.98 1.50 16.86
C ARG A 88 14.72 0.19 17.61
N VAL A 89 13.67 -0.55 17.28
CA VAL A 89 13.36 -1.86 17.89
C VAL A 89 14.47 -2.89 17.59
N ARG A 90 14.97 -2.92 16.35
CA ARG A 90 16.10 -3.77 15.95
C ARG A 90 17.39 -3.43 16.70
N LYS A 91 17.70 -2.14 16.85
CA LYS A 91 18.87 -1.67 17.60
C LYS A 91 18.78 -2.00 19.09
N LYS A 92 17.57 -2.00 19.68
CA LYS A 92 17.36 -2.33 21.10
C LYS A 92 17.37 -3.83 21.42
N SER A 93 17.22 -4.70 20.40
CA SER A 93 17.31 -6.16 20.55
C SER A 93 18.72 -6.72 20.30
N ARG A 94 19.71 -5.85 20.06
CA ARG A 94 21.14 -6.16 19.96
C ARG A 94 21.84 -5.77 21.25
#